data_AF-A0A448X8Q5-F1
#
_entry.id   AF-A0A448X8Q5-F1
#
_cell.length_a   1.000
_cell.length_b   1.000
_cell.length_c   1.000
_cell.angle_alpha   90.00
_cell.angle_beta   90.00
_cell.angle_gamma   90.00
#
_symmetry.space_group_name_H-M   'P 1'
#
loop_
_entity.id
_entity.type
_entity.pdbx_description
1 polymer ?
#
loop_
_entity_poly.entity_id
_entity_poly.type
_entity_poly.pdbx_seq_one_letter_code
_entity_poly.pdbx_strand_id
1 'polypeptide(L)'
;MDIIVVNGRIREGDTIVLAGQEGAISTQVRGILMPAPMTELRIKSIYHQHREVVGAQGVKLIAKDLDKSLAGLPIYVANDLAEDLYYRVCCPFLSFYSILSLIFF
;
A
#
# COMPACT_ATOMS: atom_id res chain seq x y z
N MET A 1 -3.91 3.35 5.58
CA MET A 1 -3.72 3.87 4.21
C MET A 1 -4.68 3.14 3.30
N ASP A 2 -5.40 3.85 2.45
CA ASP A 2 -6.33 3.25 1.49
C ASP A 2 -5.59 2.92 0.20
N ILE A 3 -5.83 1.71 -0.33
CA ILE A 3 -5.09 1.19 -1.47
C ILE A 3 -6.02 0.42 -2.38
N ILE A 4 -5.71 0.48 -3.66
CA ILE A 4 -6.40 -0.30 -4.69
C ILE A 4 -5.44 -1.40 -5.12
N VAL A 5 -5.77 -2.64 -4.77
CA VAL A 5 -5.05 -3.80 -5.29
C VAL A 5 -5.54 -4.00 -6.72
N VAL A 6 -4.70 -3.69 -7.71
CA VAL A 6 -5.07 -3.84 -9.14
C VAL A 6 -4.89 -5.28 -9.58
N ASN A 7 -3.70 -5.83 -9.37
CA ASN A 7 -3.34 -7.19 -9.73
C ASN A 7 -2.53 -7.81 -8.58
N GLY A 8 -2.80 -9.09 -8.30
CA GLY A 8 -2.09 -9.84 -7.27
C GLY A 8 -2.94 -10.10 -6.03
N ARG A 9 -2.25 -10.52 -4.97
CA ARG A 9 -2.83 -10.92 -3.69
C ARG A 9 -2.01 -10.28 -2.58
N ILE A 10 -2.69 -9.84 -1.53
CA ILE A 10 -2.05 -9.34 -0.31
C ILE A 10 -2.59 -10.15 0.86
N ARG A 11 -1.70 -10.57 1.75
CA ARG A 11 -2.01 -11.31 2.96
C ARG A 11 -1.58 -10.54 4.18
N GLU A 12 -2.25 -10.82 5.30
CA GLU A 12 -1.80 -10.35 6.60
C GLU A 12 -0.44 -10.99 6.92
N GLY A 13 0.54 -10.16 7.28
CA GLY A 13 1.93 -10.58 7.52
C GLY A 13 2.88 -10.37 6.35
N ASP A 14 2.38 -10.01 5.16
CA ASP A 14 3.25 -9.72 4.01
C ASP A 14 4.11 -8.48 4.26
N THR A 15 5.33 -8.50 3.71
CA THR A 15 6.22 -7.33 3.70
C THR A 15 5.90 -6.50 2.47
N ILE A 16 5.55 -5.24 2.70
CA ILE A 16 5.30 -4.27 1.64
C ILE A 16 6.41 -3.23 1.61
N VAL A 17 6.74 -2.79 0.40
CA VAL A 17 7.71 -1.73 0.14
C VAL A 17 7.02 -0.63 -0.64
N LEU A 18 7.20 0.60 -0.15
CA LEU A 18 6.66 1.81 -0.75
C LEU A 18 7.64 2.97 -0.56
N ALA A 19 7.53 4.00 -1.40
CA ALA A 19 8.30 5.22 -1.20
C ALA A 19 7.60 6.13 -0.18
N GLY A 20 8.37 6.59 0.80
CA GLY A 20 7.98 7.66 1.72
C GLY A 20 8.69 8.97 1.41
N GLN A 21 8.37 10.00 2.17
CA GLN A 21 8.92 11.34 2.00
C GLN A 21 10.43 11.41 2.26
N GLU A 22 10.96 10.59 3.18
CA GLU A 22 12.37 10.58 3.59
C GLU A 22 13.16 9.38 3.01
N GLY A 23 12.53 8.51 2.22
CA GLY A 23 13.16 7.31 1.67
C GLY A 23 12.18 6.14 1.49
N ALA A 24 12.69 4.99 1.04
CA ALA A 24 11.88 3.79 0.89
C ALA A 24 11.53 3.17 2.27
N ILE A 25 10.26 2.87 2.47
CA ILE A 25 9.69 2.31 3.69
C ILE A 25 9.34 0.85 3.40
N SER A 26 9.99 -0.08 4.12
CA SER A 26 9.62 -1.50 4.13
C SER A 26 8.93 -1.83 5.44
N THR A 27 7.65 -2.20 5.39
CA THR A 27 6.85 -2.48 6.59
C THR A 27 6.02 -3.74 6.41
N GLN A 28 5.66 -4.38 7.52
CA GLN A 28 4.80 -5.55 7.49
C GLN A 28 3.33 -5.16 7.66
N VAL A 29 2.47 -5.80 6.88
CA VAL A 29 1.02 -5.66 6.95
C VAL A 29 0.51 -6.31 8.23
N ARG A 30 -0.09 -5.51 9.13
CA ARG A 30 -0.69 -6.00 10.38
C ARG A 30 -2.12 -6.47 10.20
N GLY A 31 -2.85 -5.87 9.25
CA GLY A 31 -4.25 -6.19 9.01
C GLY A 31 -4.78 -5.54 7.74
N ILE A 32 -5.72 -6.24 7.11
CA ILE A 32 -6.41 -5.77 5.90
C ILE A 32 -7.88 -5.56 6.25
N LEU A 33 -8.37 -4.34 6.06
CA LEU A 33 -9.76 -3.99 6.29
C LEU A 33 -10.48 -3.79 4.96
N MET A 34 -11.55 -4.55 4.75
CA MET A 34 -12.43 -4.39 3.59
C MET A 34 -13.71 -3.66 4.01
N PRO A 35 -14.21 -2.70 3.21
CA PRO A 35 -15.53 -2.13 3.44
C PRO A 35 -16.61 -3.18 3.16
N ALA A 36 -17.62 -3.27 4.02
CA ALA A 36 -18.76 -4.15 3.81
C ALA A 36 -19.53 -3.76 2.53
N PRO A 37 -19.91 -4.73 1.66
CA PRO A 37 -20.44 -4.46 0.31
C PRO A 37 -21.81 -3.76 0.27
N MET A 38 -22.60 -3.84 1.34
CA MET A 38 -23.81 -3.04 1.50
C MET A 38 -24.01 -2.73 2.98
N THR A 39 -23.71 -1.50 3.39
CA THR A 39 -24.23 -0.96 4.65
C THR A 39 -24.93 0.34 4.33
N GLU A 40 -26.20 0.44 4.70
CA GLU A 40 -27.00 1.66 4.60
C GLU A 40 -26.19 2.86 5.11
N LEU A 41 -26.13 3.93 4.32
CA LEU A 41 -25.27 5.13 4.45
C LEU A 41 -25.30 5.86 5.81
N ARG A 42 -26.05 5.37 6.79
CA ARG A 42 -26.32 5.99 8.09
C ARG A 42 -25.63 5.31 9.28
N ILE A 43 -25.15 4.08 9.12
CA ILE A 43 -24.59 3.28 10.21
C ILE A 43 -23.07 3.20 10.03
N LYS A 44 -22.32 3.40 11.14
CA LYS A 44 -20.85 3.33 11.17
C LYS A 44 -20.38 2.11 10.37
N SER A 45 -19.62 2.36 9.31
CA SER A 45 -19.09 1.34 8.42
C SER A 45 -18.34 0.27 9.21
N ILE A 46 -18.89 -0.94 9.23
CA ILE A 46 -18.24 -2.08 9.84
C ILE A 46 -17.14 -2.50 8.87
N TYR A 47 -15.89 -2.34 9.30
CA TYR A 47 -14.76 -2.87 8.56
C TYR A 47 -14.57 -4.33 8.95
N HIS A 48 -14.58 -5.20 7.95
CA HIS A 48 -14.26 -6.61 8.15
C HIS A 48 -12.77 -6.81 7.96
N GLN A 49 -12.14 -7.48 8.91
CA GLN A 49 -10.75 -7.88 8.79
C GLN A 49 -10.65 -9.15 7.96
N HIS A 50 -9.85 -9.10 6.89
CA HIS A 50 -9.63 -10.21 5.97
C HIS A 50 -8.18 -10.68 6.02
N ARG A 51 -7.96 -12.00 6.04
CA ARG A 51 -6.63 -12.60 6.07
C ARG A 51 -5.90 -12.50 4.73
N GLU A 52 -6.63 -12.58 3.63
CA GLU A 52 -6.13 -12.52 2.26
C GLU A 52 -7.14 -11.76 1.41
N VAL A 53 -6.64 -10.90 0.53
CA VAL A 53 -7.44 -10.20 -0.48
C VAL A 53 -6.82 -10.42 -1.85
N VAL A 54 -7.68 -10.74 -2.81
CA VAL A 54 -7.34 -10.88 -4.23
C VAL A 54 -7.85 -9.64 -4.97
N GLY A 55 -7.02 -9.07 -5.84
CA GLY A 55 -7.43 -7.96 -6.70
C GLY A 55 -8.56 -8.33 -7.68
N ALA A 56 -9.35 -7.37 -8.20
CA ALA A 56 -9.24 -5.93 -8.01
C ALA A 56 -10.15 -5.40 -6.88
N GLN A 57 -9.59 -5.00 -5.73
CA GLN A 57 -10.34 -4.54 -4.56
C GLN A 57 -9.70 -3.33 -3.89
N GLY A 58 -10.54 -2.42 -3.41
CA GLY A 58 -10.14 -1.31 -2.54
C GLY A 58 -10.10 -1.79 -1.09
N VAL A 59 -8.92 -1.75 -0.48
CA VAL A 59 -8.70 -2.18 0.91
C VAL A 59 -8.02 -1.09 1.71
N LYS A 60 -8.31 -1.06 3.00
CA LYS A 60 -7.61 -0.21 3.95
C LYS A 60 -6.55 -1.05 4.65
N LEU A 61 -5.28 -0.77 4.37
CA LEU A 61 -4.17 -1.44 5.05
C LEU A 61 -3.79 -0.74 6.35
N ILE A 62 -3.46 -1.59 7.31
CA ILE A 62 -2.87 -1.24 8.59
C ILE A 62 -1.44 -1.80 8.60
N ALA A 63 -0.46 -0.92 8.64
CA ALA A 63 0.95 -1.25 8.80
C ALA A 63 1.64 -0.20 9.67
N LYS A 64 2.90 -0.44 10.03
CA LYS A 64 3.73 0.56 10.73
C LYS A 64 4.16 1.65 9.74
N ASP A 65 4.47 2.84 10.23
CA ASP A 65 5.16 3.90 9.49
C ASP A 65 4.48 4.37 8.18
N LEU A 66 3.17 4.13 8.04
CA LEU A 66 2.39 4.59 6.88
C LEU A 66 2.16 6.11 6.87
N ASP A 67 2.39 6.82 7.97
CA ASP A 67 2.18 8.27 8.05
C ASP A 67 3.19 9.06 7.20
N LYS A 68 4.35 8.46 6.91
CA LYS A 68 5.40 9.03 6.05
C LYS A 68 5.27 8.59 4.59
N SER A 69 4.26 7.80 4.24
CA SER A 69 4.05 7.30 2.88
C SER A 69 3.63 8.41 1.92
N LEU A 70 4.11 8.34 0.67
CA LEU A 70 3.67 9.26 -0.37
C LEU A 70 2.43 8.68 -1.09
N ALA A 71 1.34 9.43 -1.09
CA ALA A 71 0.11 9.03 -1.78
C ALA A 71 0.30 9.02 -3.31
N GLY A 72 -0.36 8.07 -3.98
CA GLY A 72 -0.33 7.94 -5.43
C GLY A 72 0.84 7.14 -6.01
N LEU A 73 1.79 6.71 -5.17
CA LEU A 73 2.87 5.83 -5.59
C LEU A 73 2.46 4.35 -5.58
N PRO A 74 3.09 3.52 -6.44
CA PRO A 74 2.88 2.09 -6.42
C PRO A 74 3.45 1.47 -5.13
N ILE A 75 2.81 0.39 -4.70
CA ILE A 75 3.23 -0.42 -3.56
C ILE A 75 3.57 -1.81 -4.07
N TYR A 76 4.65 -2.36 -3.56
CA TYR A 76 5.14 -3.68 -3.94
C TYR A 76 5.09 -4.61 -2.74
N VAL A 77 4.76 -5.87 -2.98
CA VAL A 77 4.86 -6.95 -2.00
C VAL A 77 6.19 -7.65 -2.26
N ALA A 78 7.02 -7.75 -1.23
CA ALA A 78 8.31 -8.44 -1.30
C ALA A 78 8.20 -9.81 -0.62
N ASN A 79 8.62 -10.85 -1.33
CA ASN A 79 8.65 -12.22 -0.80
C ASN A 79 10.05 -12.58 -0.28
N ASP A 80 11.09 -12.04 -0.92
CA ASP A 80 12.50 -12.32 -0.61
C ASP A 80 13.28 -11.06 -0.23
N LEU A 81 14.35 -11.25 0.54
CA LEU A 81 15.32 -10.19 0.92
C LEU A 81 15.94 -9.48 -0.30
N ALA A 82 16.14 -10.20 -1.40
CA ALA A 82 16.66 -9.62 -2.63
C ALA A 82 15.65 -8.65 -3.27
N GLU A 83 14.36 -9.00 -3.24
CA GLU A 83 13.28 -8.17 -3.76
C GLU A 83 13.10 -6.91 -2.90
N ASP A 84 13.15 -7.06 -1.58
CA ASP A 84 13.13 -5.94 -0.62
C ASP A 84 14.18 -4.88 -0.97
N LEU A 85 15.42 -5.32 -1.21
CA LEU A 85 16.53 -4.44 -1.57
C LEU A 85 16.31 -3.78 -2.93
N TYR A 86 15.82 -4.54 -3.91
CA TYR A 86 15.52 -4.01 -5.23
C TYR A 86 14.47 -2.90 -5.17
N TYR A 87 13.37 -3.11 -4.45
CA TYR A 87 12.32 -2.11 -4.30
C TYR A 87 12.78 -0.89 -3.50
N ARG A 88 13.64 -1.06 -2.48
CA ARG A 88 14.24 0.07 -1.76
C ARG A 88 15.11 0.97 -2.65
N VAL A 89 15.79 0.40 -3.63
CA VAL A 89 16.63 1.17 -4.58
C VAL A 89 15.79 1.80 -5.70
N CYS A 90 14.72 1.12 -6.14
CA CYS A 90 13.89 1.58 -7.25
C CYS A 90 12.90 2.70 -6.84
N CYS A 91 12.28 2.59 -5.66
CA CYS A 91 11.27 3.53 -5.18
C CYS A 91 11.71 5.02 -5.15
N PRO A 92 12.93 5.37 -4.72
CA PRO A 92 13.41 6.76 -4.75
C PRO A 92 13.54 7.33 -6.16
N PHE A 93 13.83 6.49 -7.16
CA PHE A 93 14.02 6.97 -8.53
C PHE A 93 12.70 7.36 -9.19
N LEU A 94 11.63 6.61 -8.86
CA LEU A 94 10.27 6.88 -9.31
C LEU A 94 9.65 8.14 -8.67
N SER A 95 9.96 8.42 -7.40
CA SER A 95 9.44 9.64 -6.74
C SER A 95 10.03 10.90 -7.38
N PHE A 96 11.32 10.92 -7.71
CA PHE A 96 11.95 12.05 -8.40
C PHE A 96 11.33 12.32 -9.77
N TYR A 97 11.11 11.29 -10.59
CA TYR A 97 10.53 11.46 -11.92
C TYR A 97 9.08 11.95 -11.88
N SER A 98 8.28 11.45 -10.93
CA SER A 98 6.87 11.83 -10.82
C SER A 98 6.69 13.26 -10.29
N ILE A 99 7.54 13.68 -9.33
CA ILE A 99 7.55 15.06 -8.83
C ILE A 99 8.05 16.03 -9.91
N LEU A 100 9.08 15.66 -10.68
CA LEU A 100 9.60 16.51 -11.75
C LEU A 100 8.59 16.70 -12.89
N SER A 101 7.78 15.68 -13.22
CA SER A 101 6.70 15.85 -14.22
C SER A 101 5.56 16.75 -13.75
N LEU A 102 5.30 16.81 -12.43
CA LEU A 102 4.28 17.67 -11.82
C LEU A 102 4.71 19.14 -11.70
N ILE A 103 6.02 19.43 -11.66
CA ILE A 103 6.56 20.80 -11.61
C ILE A 103 6.64 21.45 -12.99
N PHE A 104 6.63 20.64 -14.06
CA PHE A 104 6.67 21.11 -15.46
C PHE A 104 5.30 21.22 -16.13
N PHE A 105 4.19 21.16 -15.37
CA PHE A 105 2.83 21.40 -15.85
C PHE A 105 2.10 22.48 -15.06
#